data_AF-A0A7X6D4A3-F1
#
_entry.id   AF-A0A7X6D4A3-F1
#
_cell.length_a   1.000
_cell.length_b   1.000
_cell.length_c   1.000
_cell.angle_alpha   90.00
_cell.angle_beta   90.00
_cell.angle_gamma   90.00
#
_symmetry.space_group_name_H-M   'P 1'
#
loop_
_entity.id
_entity.type
_entity.pdbx_description
1 polymer ?
#
loop_
_entity_poly.entity_id
_entity_poly.type
_entity_poly.pdbx_seq_one_letter_code
_entity_poly.pdbx_strand_id
1 'polypeptide(L)'
;AAAAAAVARAMLRRIGSHATEMERGVAAAASARARHVDPALRQAAQEQVGLAYAGWDRLLTRVALPAWRLGRWPSRLNAGVVSSLTDLSRRDRLADGFGERLGERPACDLLEDPGAVDREVSLLAARLFHGPPPAAPGAPAPVWEAVDWSAYPAQIVDRLWRERAGRLAAALGAESTRPLGGERSPALGAVLLRLASDDGDFTDALAAWLATATARAEHEAEPVAPASSIAAAPLAFPAPPPPSGRELLAQHVAAAVCRAVVDTAGGAPALDWLDGPVLTVDGGRAPDLSDAVFALVDEGDPEPLRGWLAEVGVHSEKLVRRV
;
A
#
# COMPACT_ATOMS: atom_id res chain seq x y z
N ALA A 1 -6.14 22.11 15.85
CA ALA A 1 -5.38 21.21 14.95
C ALA A 1 -5.61 21.49 13.47
N ALA A 2 -6.85 21.47 12.95
CA ALA A 2 -7.13 21.75 11.52
C ALA A 2 -6.68 23.17 11.07
N ALA A 3 -6.82 24.17 11.93
CA ALA A 3 -6.31 25.52 11.68
C ALA A 3 -4.78 25.58 11.50
N ALA A 4 -4.01 24.76 12.24
CA ALA A 4 -2.56 24.71 12.12
C ALA A 4 -2.12 24.15 10.75
N ALA A 5 -2.77 23.11 10.25
CA ALA A 5 -2.50 22.57 8.91
C ALA A 5 -2.89 23.55 7.79
N ALA A 6 -3.92 24.37 8.00
CA ALA A 6 -4.31 25.42 7.06
C ALA A 6 -3.28 26.56 7.03
N VAL A 7 -2.83 27.02 8.20
CA VAL A 7 -1.77 28.03 8.34
C VAL A 7 -0.46 27.53 7.73
N ALA A 8 -0.05 26.28 8.03
CA ALA A 8 1.14 25.67 7.46
C ALA A 8 1.09 25.62 5.93
N ARG A 9 -0.05 25.19 5.34
CA ARG A 9 -0.23 25.19 3.87
C ARG A 9 -0.18 26.60 3.27
N ALA A 10 -0.77 27.59 3.93
CA ALA A 10 -0.73 28.97 3.45
C ALA A 10 0.70 29.54 3.48
N MET A 11 1.45 29.27 4.56
CA MET A 11 2.86 29.64 4.66
C MET A 11 3.69 28.94 3.59
N LEU A 12 3.58 27.61 3.44
CA LEU A 12 4.30 26.81 2.44
C LEU A 12 4.07 27.31 1.02
N ARG A 13 2.82 27.66 0.65
CA ARG A 13 2.51 28.24 -0.66
C ARG A 13 3.21 29.58 -0.88
N ARG A 14 3.14 30.48 0.10
CA ARG A 14 3.72 31.83 -0.01
C ARG A 14 5.24 31.81 -0.06
N ILE A 15 5.86 30.87 0.65
CA ILE A 15 7.31 30.69 0.59
C ILE A 15 7.75 29.82 -0.57
N GLY A 16 6.85 29.15 -1.30
CA GLY A 16 7.19 28.12 -2.29
C GLY A 16 8.26 28.56 -3.29
N SER A 17 8.12 29.75 -3.90
CA SER A 17 9.13 30.28 -4.83
C SER A 17 10.49 30.52 -4.16
N HIS A 18 10.48 31.09 -2.96
CA HIS A 18 11.67 31.35 -2.15
C HIS A 18 12.31 30.05 -1.65
N ALA A 19 11.50 29.03 -1.32
CA ALA A 19 11.95 27.70 -0.94
C ALA A 19 12.62 27.02 -2.13
N THR A 20 12.05 27.09 -3.33
CA THR A 20 12.67 26.55 -4.55
C THR A 20 13.97 27.27 -4.91
N GLU A 21 14.05 28.60 -4.71
CA GLU A 21 15.30 29.34 -4.88
C GLU A 21 16.36 28.98 -3.83
N MET A 22 15.94 28.84 -2.57
CA MET A 22 16.78 28.37 -1.48
C MET A 22 17.29 26.95 -1.74
N GLU A 23 16.43 26.02 -2.18
CA GLU A 23 16.80 24.66 -2.56
C GLU A 23 17.83 24.65 -3.68
N ARG A 24 17.62 25.48 -4.73
CA ARG A 24 18.62 25.65 -5.80
C ARG A 24 19.94 26.19 -5.27
N GLY A 25 19.90 27.18 -4.38
CA GLY A 25 21.11 27.76 -3.76
C GLY A 25 21.84 26.76 -2.86
N VAL A 26 21.12 26.01 -2.04
CA VAL A 26 21.65 24.93 -1.20
C VAL A 26 22.24 23.82 -2.06
N ALA A 27 21.55 23.40 -3.12
CA ALA A 27 22.05 22.40 -4.06
C ALA A 27 23.33 22.87 -4.77
N ALA A 28 23.39 24.14 -5.21
CA ALA A 28 24.57 24.71 -5.83
C ALA A 28 25.75 24.79 -4.85
N ALA A 29 25.51 25.24 -3.61
CA ALA A 29 26.52 25.31 -2.56
C ALA A 29 27.01 23.91 -2.13
N ALA A 30 26.09 22.95 -1.99
CA ALA A 30 26.41 21.56 -1.70
C ALA A 30 27.23 20.93 -2.83
N SER A 31 26.86 21.15 -4.09
CA SER A 31 27.61 20.72 -5.27
C SER A 31 29.02 21.31 -5.30
N ALA A 32 29.14 22.62 -5.03
CA ALA A 32 30.45 23.29 -4.96
C ALA A 32 31.34 22.70 -3.87
N ARG A 33 30.80 22.42 -2.67
CA ARG A 33 31.52 21.77 -1.56
C ARG A 33 31.87 20.31 -1.89
N ALA A 34 30.95 19.58 -2.53
CA ALA A 34 31.14 18.18 -2.91
C ALA A 34 32.31 17.98 -3.89
N ARG A 35 32.65 18.97 -4.73
CA ARG A 35 33.83 18.89 -5.63
C ARG A 35 35.15 18.60 -4.90
N HIS A 36 35.24 18.95 -3.62
CA HIS A 36 36.42 18.73 -2.78
C HIS A 36 36.33 17.44 -1.94
N VAL A 37 35.23 16.69 -2.05
CA VAL A 37 35.01 15.42 -1.37
C VAL A 37 35.49 14.29 -2.28
N ASP A 38 36.16 13.31 -1.66
CA ASP A 38 36.62 12.09 -2.34
C ASP A 38 35.50 11.47 -3.19
N PRO A 39 35.77 11.13 -4.47
CA PRO A 39 34.75 10.56 -5.36
C PRO A 39 34.06 9.30 -4.82
N ALA A 40 34.78 8.43 -4.12
CA ALA A 40 34.21 7.20 -3.55
C ALA A 40 33.27 7.53 -2.38
N LEU A 41 33.63 8.51 -1.54
CA LEU A 41 32.74 8.99 -0.47
C LEU A 41 31.47 9.65 -1.03
N ARG A 42 31.57 10.36 -2.16
CA ARG A 42 30.40 10.93 -2.86
C ARG A 42 29.47 9.87 -3.40
N GLN A 43 30.02 8.87 -4.08
CA GLN A 43 29.25 7.74 -4.61
C GLN A 43 28.52 7.01 -3.48
N ALA A 44 29.23 6.69 -2.39
CA ALA A 44 28.63 6.06 -1.22
C ALA A 44 27.51 6.91 -0.61
N ALA A 45 27.68 8.23 -0.52
CA ALA A 45 26.62 9.12 -0.02
C ALA A 45 25.40 9.15 -0.95
N GLN A 46 25.59 9.15 -2.27
CA GLN A 46 24.50 9.10 -3.24
C GLN A 46 23.73 7.78 -3.17
N GLU A 47 24.43 6.66 -2.99
CA GLU A 47 23.80 5.35 -2.78
C GLU A 47 22.97 5.32 -1.50
N GLN A 48 23.44 5.93 -0.41
CA GLN A 48 22.68 6.04 0.84
C GLN A 48 21.42 6.90 0.70
N VAL A 49 21.55 8.03 0.02
CA VAL A 49 20.39 8.88 -0.29
C VAL A 49 19.41 8.12 -1.17
N GLY A 50 19.88 7.41 -2.20
CA GLY A 50 19.05 6.59 -3.07
C GLY A 50 18.30 5.48 -2.32
N LEU A 51 19.00 4.75 -1.43
CA LEU A 51 18.40 3.73 -0.58
C LEU A 51 17.34 4.34 0.35
N ALA A 52 17.67 5.45 1.01
CA ALA A 52 16.75 6.19 1.88
C ALA A 52 15.46 6.58 1.13
N TYR A 53 15.58 7.15 -0.05
CA TYR A 53 14.43 7.49 -0.89
C TYR A 53 13.62 6.26 -1.29
N ALA A 54 14.26 5.16 -1.68
CA ALA A 54 13.57 3.93 -2.03
C ALA A 54 12.83 3.30 -0.83
N GLY A 55 13.45 3.30 0.36
CA GLY A 55 12.83 2.81 1.58
C GLY A 55 11.64 3.66 2.03
N TRP A 56 11.75 4.99 1.91
CA TRP A 56 10.65 5.92 2.14
C TRP A 56 9.52 5.74 1.12
N ASP A 57 9.82 5.68 -0.17
CA ASP A 57 8.81 5.51 -1.22
C ASP A 57 8.00 4.23 -1.05
N ARG A 58 8.69 3.11 -0.79
CA ARG A 58 8.03 1.82 -0.51
C ARG A 58 7.17 1.89 0.74
N LEU A 59 7.68 2.46 1.83
CA LEU A 59 6.90 2.65 3.06
C LEU A 59 5.63 3.46 2.80
N LEU A 60 5.75 4.60 2.12
CA LEU A 60 4.61 5.48 1.87
C LEU A 60 3.58 4.82 0.95
N THR A 61 4.04 4.19 -0.14
CA THR A 61 3.16 3.63 -1.17
C THR A 61 2.57 2.28 -0.79
N ARG A 62 3.36 1.39 -0.18
CA ARG A 62 2.93 0.01 0.15
C ARG A 62 2.30 -0.13 1.54
N VAL A 63 2.55 0.83 2.44
CA VAL A 63 2.15 0.71 3.85
C VAL A 63 1.34 1.92 4.33
N ALA A 64 1.88 3.13 4.24
CA ALA A 64 1.19 4.29 4.80
C ALA A 64 -0.10 4.62 4.04
N LEU A 65 -0.05 4.66 2.71
CA LEU A 65 -1.19 5.00 1.85
C LEU A 65 -2.39 4.05 2.01
N PRO A 66 -2.24 2.70 2.04
CA PRO A 66 -3.35 1.79 2.34
C PRO A 66 -4.01 2.07 3.69
N ALA A 67 -3.24 2.37 4.74
CA ALA A 67 -3.79 2.71 6.05
C ALA A 67 -4.54 4.05 6.01
N TRP A 68 -3.97 5.06 5.34
CA TRP A 68 -4.58 6.38 5.23
C TRP A 68 -5.95 6.35 4.54
N ARG A 69 -6.07 5.55 3.48
CA ARG A 69 -7.34 5.28 2.77
C ARG A 69 -8.41 4.63 3.65
N LEU A 70 -8.03 4.04 4.77
CA LEU A 70 -8.94 3.46 5.77
C LEU A 70 -9.18 4.39 6.98
N GLY A 71 -8.72 5.65 6.92
CA GLY A 71 -8.80 6.59 8.05
C GLY A 71 -7.90 6.24 9.22
N ARG A 72 -6.90 5.39 8.97
CA ARG A 72 -5.94 4.87 9.94
C ARG A 72 -4.55 5.40 9.62
N TRP A 73 -3.63 5.43 10.58
CA TRP A 73 -2.24 5.84 10.31
C TRP A 73 -1.24 5.03 11.14
N PRO A 74 -0.14 4.55 10.55
CA PRO A 74 0.91 3.86 11.30
C PRO A 74 1.58 4.84 12.26
N SER A 75 1.62 4.49 13.54
CA SER A 75 2.01 5.43 14.59
C SER A 75 3.50 5.67 14.76
N ARG A 76 4.35 4.98 14.01
CA ARG A 76 5.81 5.09 14.08
C ARG A 76 6.46 4.93 12.69
N LEU A 77 6.18 5.85 11.76
CA LEU A 77 6.69 5.76 10.40
C LEU A 77 8.22 5.81 10.33
N ASN A 78 8.90 6.62 11.15
CA ASN A 78 10.37 6.68 11.11
C ASN A 78 10.99 5.33 11.50
N ALA A 79 10.44 4.65 12.52
CA ALA A 79 10.84 3.28 12.84
C ALA A 79 10.58 2.32 11.67
N GLY A 80 9.47 2.52 10.93
CA GLY A 80 9.17 1.78 9.71
C GLY A 80 10.18 2.00 8.58
N VAL A 81 10.69 3.22 8.40
CA VAL A 81 11.74 3.53 7.40
C VAL A 81 13.02 2.79 7.74
N VAL A 82 13.45 2.82 9.00
CA VAL A 82 14.67 2.10 9.41
C VAL A 82 14.53 0.60 9.13
N SER A 83 13.36 0.03 9.40
CA SER A 83 13.06 -1.37 9.07
C SER A 83 13.10 -1.63 7.57
N SER A 84 12.49 -0.74 6.75
CA SER A 84 12.45 -0.91 5.29
C SER A 84 13.84 -0.82 4.66
N LEU A 85 14.70 0.09 5.14
CA LEU A 85 16.09 0.20 4.70
C LEU A 85 16.91 -1.02 5.08
N THR A 86 16.70 -1.56 6.28
CA THR A 86 17.37 -2.78 6.74
C THR A 86 17.00 -3.99 5.87
N ASP A 87 15.73 -4.12 5.50
CA ASP A 87 15.28 -5.21 4.62
C ASP A 87 15.73 -5.03 3.17
N LEU A 88 15.70 -3.79 2.64
CA LEU A 88 16.22 -3.48 1.31
C LEU A 88 17.71 -3.81 1.20
N SER A 89 18.50 -3.38 2.18
CA SER A 89 19.93 -3.65 2.24
C SER A 89 20.25 -5.15 2.30
N ARG A 90 19.46 -5.94 3.03
CA ARG A 90 19.63 -7.40 3.10
C ARG A 90 19.35 -8.11 1.77
N ARG A 91 18.33 -7.67 1.01
CA ARG A 91 17.94 -8.32 -0.25
C ARG A 91 18.82 -7.93 -1.43
N ASP A 92 19.31 -6.69 -1.46
CA ASP A 92 20.03 -6.14 -2.61
C ASP A 92 21.53 -6.49 -2.64
N ARG A 93 21.99 -7.42 -1.78
CA ARG A 93 23.40 -7.83 -1.63
C ARG A 93 24.39 -6.68 -1.40
N LEU A 94 23.93 -5.53 -0.92
CA LEU A 94 24.76 -4.37 -0.57
C LEU A 94 25.58 -4.59 0.73
N ALA A 95 25.78 -5.85 1.14
CA ALA A 95 25.83 -6.25 2.55
C ALA A 95 27.21 -6.24 3.23
N ASP A 96 28.25 -5.62 2.66
CA ASP A 96 29.58 -5.68 3.28
C ASP A 96 30.01 -4.40 4.04
N GLY A 97 29.11 -3.42 4.27
CA GLY A 97 29.50 -2.21 5.04
C GLY A 97 28.42 -1.25 5.53
N PHE A 98 27.13 -1.44 5.23
CA PHE A 98 26.08 -0.50 5.65
C PHE A 98 25.57 -0.72 7.08
N GLY A 99 25.58 -1.96 7.57
CA GLY A 99 25.15 -2.29 8.95
C GLY A 99 25.98 -1.60 10.03
N GLU A 100 27.29 -1.40 9.79
CA GLU A 100 28.18 -0.72 10.74
C GLU A 100 27.86 0.78 10.89
N ARG A 101 27.32 1.42 9.84
CA ARG A 101 27.05 2.87 9.82
C ARG A 101 25.71 3.25 10.48
N LEU A 102 24.75 2.32 10.55
CA LEU A 102 23.54 2.48 11.36
C LEU A 102 23.80 2.37 12.87
N GLY A 103 25.02 2.02 13.28
CA GLY A 103 25.44 1.91 14.68
C GLY A 103 25.91 3.23 15.32
N GLU A 104 26.10 4.31 14.54
CA GLU A 104 26.38 5.64 15.10
C GLU A 104 25.14 6.18 15.85
N ARG A 105 25.36 7.02 16.87
CA ARG A 105 24.25 7.60 17.65
C ARG A 105 23.30 8.36 16.72
N PRO A 106 22.06 7.90 16.55
CA PRO A 106 21.13 8.55 15.64
C PRO A 106 20.73 9.91 16.21
N ALA A 107 20.38 10.87 15.34
CA ALA A 107 19.94 12.20 15.78
C ALA A 107 18.70 12.16 16.71
N CYS A 108 17.94 11.06 16.68
CA CYS A 108 16.83 10.85 17.61
C CYS A 108 17.26 10.63 19.07
N ASP A 109 18.53 10.29 19.35
CA ASP A 109 19.09 10.26 20.72
C ASP A 109 19.06 11.65 21.40
N LEU A 110 18.90 12.73 20.63
CA LEU A 110 18.76 14.09 21.15
C LEU A 110 17.34 14.42 21.61
N LEU A 111 16.37 13.53 21.35
CA LEU A 111 14.96 13.74 21.71
C LEU A 111 14.69 13.12 23.08
N GLU A 112 13.96 13.85 23.94
CA GLU A 112 13.54 13.34 25.26
C GLU A 112 12.58 12.16 25.16
N ASP A 113 11.64 12.21 24.21
CA ASP A 113 10.74 11.10 23.86
C ASP A 113 10.69 10.92 22.33
N PRO A 114 11.63 10.17 21.74
CA PRO A 114 11.66 9.91 20.31
C PRO A 114 10.38 9.25 19.78
N GLY A 115 9.72 8.42 20.61
CA GLY A 115 8.51 7.70 20.23
C GLY A 115 7.28 8.59 20.14
N ALA A 116 7.13 9.55 21.05
CA ALA A 116 6.08 10.57 20.96
C ALA A 116 6.29 11.49 19.76
N VAL A 117 7.53 11.88 19.47
CA VAL A 117 7.84 12.70 18.30
C VAL A 117 7.54 11.96 17.00
N ASP A 118 7.95 10.69 16.86
CA ASP A 118 7.62 9.88 15.68
C ASP A 118 6.11 9.74 15.50
N ARG A 119 5.36 9.56 16.60
CA ARG A 119 3.90 9.52 16.58
C ARG A 119 3.28 10.82 16.05
N GLU A 120 3.70 11.98 16.56
CA GLU A 120 3.15 13.26 16.08
C GLU A 120 3.55 13.55 14.63
N VAL A 121 4.78 13.23 14.23
CA VAL A 121 5.26 13.37 12.84
C VAL A 121 4.48 12.45 11.91
N SER A 122 4.19 11.22 12.32
CA SER A 122 3.44 10.25 11.52
C SER A 122 1.99 10.70 11.29
N LEU A 123 1.34 11.28 12.30
CA LEU A 123 0.01 11.89 12.15
C LEU A 123 0.05 13.14 11.27
N LEU A 124 1.08 13.96 11.40
CA LEU A 124 1.29 15.11 10.53
C LEU A 124 1.47 14.66 9.06
N ALA A 125 2.24 13.59 8.81
CA ALA A 125 2.43 13.02 7.48
C ALA A 125 1.09 12.60 6.86
N ALA A 126 0.24 11.86 7.59
CA ALA A 126 -1.10 11.48 7.13
C ALA A 126 -1.93 12.71 6.71
N ARG A 127 -1.89 13.77 7.52
CA ARG A 127 -2.62 15.03 7.25
C ARG A 127 -2.06 15.83 6.07
N LEU A 128 -0.76 15.77 5.84
CA LEU A 128 -0.09 16.50 4.76
C LEU A 128 -0.24 15.77 3.42
N PHE A 129 -0.02 14.45 3.40
CA PHE A 129 -0.02 13.65 2.17
C PHE A 129 -1.41 13.18 1.76
N HIS A 130 -2.27 12.79 2.71
CA HIS A 130 -3.63 12.29 2.42
C HIS A 130 -4.71 13.34 2.68
N GLY A 131 -4.54 14.18 3.71
CA GLY A 131 -5.54 15.18 4.10
C GLY A 131 -6.42 14.73 5.28
N PRO A 132 -7.72 15.07 5.32
CA PRO A 132 -8.62 14.52 6.33
C PRO A 132 -8.83 13.01 6.11
N PRO A 133 -9.21 12.24 7.15
CA PRO A 133 -9.59 10.86 6.97
C PRO A 133 -10.91 10.77 6.18
N PRO A 134 -11.14 9.66 5.44
CA PRO A 134 -12.37 9.47 4.68
C PRO A 134 -13.60 9.53 5.60
N ALA A 135 -14.65 10.21 5.14
CA ALA A 135 -15.91 10.37 5.85
C ALA A 135 -17.02 9.58 5.15
N ALA A 136 -17.87 8.89 5.91
CA ALA A 136 -19.12 8.41 5.36
C ALA A 136 -20.12 9.59 5.21
N PRO A 137 -20.94 9.63 4.15
CA PRO A 137 -21.95 10.67 3.98
C PRO A 137 -22.89 10.74 5.20
N GLY A 138 -23.01 11.91 5.83
CA GLY A 138 -23.87 12.13 7.00
C GLY A 138 -23.32 11.64 8.35
N ALA A 139 -22.08 11.12 8.39
CA ALA A 139 -21.42 10.73 9.64
C ALA A 139 -20.78 11.93 10.35
N PRO A 140 -20.54 11.85 11.69
CA PRO A 140 -19.74 12.84 12.40
C PRO A 140 -18.33 12.96 11.79
N ALA A 141 -17.68 14.10 12.03
CA ALA A 141 -16.37 14.40 11.48
C ALA A 141 -15.38 13.25 11.77
N PRO A 142 -14.79 12.62 10.73
CA PRO A 142 -13.95 11.45 10.92
C PRO A 142 -12.66 11.84 11.66
N VAL A 143 -12.22 10.95 12.54
CA VAL A 143 -11.00 11.13 13.34
C VAL A 143 -9.98 10.09 12.90
N TRP A 144 -8.74 10.54 12.74
CA TRP A 144 -7.60 9.67 12.45
C TRP A 144 -7.38 8.68 13.60
N GLU A 145 -7.36 7.39 13.30
CA GLU A 145 -7.09 6.35 14.29
C GLU A 145 -5.68 5.77 14.13
N ALA A 146 -4.91 5.76 15.22
CA ALA A 146 -3.54 5.29 15.22
C ALA A 146 -3.48 3.75 15.14
N VAL A 147 -2.52 3.23 14.38
CA VAL A 147 -2.25 1.80 14.26
C VAL A 147 -0.83 1.50 14.72
N ASP A 148 -0.69 0.51 15.60
CA ASP A 148 0.60 -0.04 15.96
C ASP A 148 1.08 -1.05 14.91
N TRP A 149 2.39 -1.16 14.72
CA TRP A 149 2.99 -2.07 13.74
C TRP A 149 2.58 -3.54 13.95
N SER A 150 2.45 -3.98 15.20
CA SER A 150 2.00 -5.35 15.52
C SER A 150 0.55 -5.60 15.13
N ALA A 151 -0.30 -4.56 15.15
CA ALA A 151 -1.71 -4.63 14.81
C ALA A 151 -1.98 -4.35 13.32
N TYR A 152 -0.98 -3.84 12.59
CA TYR A 152 -1.14 -3.41 11.20
C TYR A 152 -1.67 -4.53 10.29
N PRO A 153 -1.16 -5.79 10.33
CA PRO A 153 -1.67 -6.84 9.46
C PRO A 153 -3.15 -7.15 9.70
N ALA A 154 -3.56 -7.24 10.96
CA ALA A 154 -4.96 -7.54 11.32
C ALA A 154 -5.91 -6.38 11.00
N GLN A 155 -5.49 -5.13 11.20
CA GLN A 155 -6.37 -3.97 11.03
C GLN A 155 -6.40 -3.42 9.61
N ILE A 156 -5.29 -3.53 8.88
CA ILE A 156 -5.13 -2.92 7.55
C ILE A 156 -5.12 -3.98 6.45
N VAL A 157 -4.25 -5.00 6.56
CA VAL A 157 -4.09 -6.01 5.50
C VAL A 157 -5.34 -6.88 5.38
N ASP A 158 -5.85 -7.43 6.48
CA ASP A 158 -7.08 -8.24 6.46
C ASP A 158 -8.26 -7.42 5.92
N ARG A 159 -8.40 -6.16 6.36
CA ARG A 159 -9.47 -5.28 5.89
C ARG A 159 -9.36 -4.98 4.40
N LEU A 160 -8.16 -4.67 3.91
CA LEU A 160 -7.92 -4.44 2.48
C LEU A 160 -8.26 -5.68 1.64
N TRP A 161 -7.89 -6.87 2.11
CA TRP A 161 -8.24 -8.11 1.44
C TRP A 161 -9.74 -8.37 1.44
N ARG A 162 -10.43 -8.16 2.57
CA ARG A 162 -11.90 -8.29 2.64
C ARG A 162 -12.62 -7.31 1.72
N GLU A 163 -12.21 -6.05 1.68
CA GLU A 163 -12.84 -5.05 0.82
C GLU A 163 -12.65 -5.39 -0.66
N ARG A 164 -11.44 -5.81 -1.07
CA ARG A 164 -11.18 -6.26 -2.45
C ARG A 164 -11.94 -7.54 -2.79
N ALA A 165 -11.91 -8.55 -1.93
CA ALA A 165 -12.66 -9.79 -2.14
C ALA A 165 -14.17 -9.53 -2.22
N GLY A 166 -14.70 -8.63 -1.39
CA GLY A 166 -16.10 -8.21 -1.43
C GLY A 166 -16.47 -7.49 -2.73
N ARG A 167 -15.61 -6.60 -3.24
CA ARG A 167 -15.82 -5.95 -4.55
C ARG A 167 -15.82 -6.96 -5.69
N LEU A 168 -14.90 -7.93 -5.67
CA LEU A 168 -14.87 -9.02 -6.65
C LEU A 168 -16.18 -9.82 -6.61
N ALA A 169 -16.62 -10.23 -5.42
CA ALA A 169 -17.88 -10.97 -5.25
C ALA A 169 -19.10 -10.17 -5.74
N ALA A 170 -19.15 -8.86 -5.48
CA ALA A 170 -20.22 -7.98 -5.96
C ALA A 170 -20.23 -7.86 -7.49
N ALA A 171 -19.07 -7.75 -8.12
CA ALA A 171 -18.93 -7.71 -9.58
C ALA A 171 -19.51 -8.97 -10.24
N LEU A 172 -19.18 -10.13 -9.67
CA LEU A 172 -19.64 -11.43 -10.14
C LEU A 172 -21.15 -11.64 -9.93
N GLY A 173 -21.68 -11.10 -8.83
CA GLY A 173 -23.12 -11.09 -8.56
C GLY A 173 -23.90 -10.19 -9.52
N ALA A 174 -23.33 -9.05 -9.95
CA ALA A 174 -23.94 -8.14 -10.91
C ALA A 174 -24.04 -8.75 -12.32
N GLU A 175 -23.07 -9.58 -12.73
CA GLU A 175 -23.13 -10.31 -14.00
C GLU A 175 -24.07 -11.52 -13.96
N SER A 176 -24.29 -12.09 -12.78
CA SER A 176 -25.17 -13.23 -12.56
C SER A 176 -26.65 -12.81 -12.55
N THR A 177 -27.19 -12.34 -13.68
CA THR A 177 -28.63 -12.03 -13.85
C THR A 177 -29.56 -13.26 -13.87
N ARG A 178 -29.09 -14.44 -13.45
CA ARG A 178 -29.91 -15.65 -13.28
C ARG A 178 -30.23 -15.87 -11.79
N PRO A 179 -31.50 -15.88 -11.38
CA PRO A 179 -31.86 -16.20 -10.00
C PRO A 179 -31.68 -17.70 -9.76
N LEU A 180 -30.50 -18.09 -9.28
CA LEU A 180 -30.38 -19.30 -8.48
C LEU A 180 -30.80 -18.90 -7.06
N GLY A 181 -31.95 -19.39 -6.62
CA GLY A 181 -32.50 -19.06 -5.31
C GLY A 181 -31.50 -19.33 -4.18
N GLY A 182 -31.35 -18.32 -3.31
CA GLY A 182 -30.66 -18.44 -2.02
C GLY A 182 -29.29 -17.74 -2.00
N GLU A 183 -29.21 -16.71 -1.16
CA GLU A 183 -28.03 -16.03 -0.61
C GLU A 183 -26.74 -16.88 -0.59
N ARG A 184 -25.98 -16.93 -1.70
CA ARG A 184 -24.58 -17.35 -1.68
C ARG A 184 -23.82 -16.55 -2.72
N SER A 185 -22.84 -15.77 -2.27
CA SER A 185 -21.78 -15.27 -3.14
C SER A 185 -21.15 -16.46 -3.88
N PRO A 186 -20.79 -16.34 -5.17
CA PRO A 186 -20.14 -17.43 -5.88
C PRO A 186 -18.87 -17.84 -5.13
N ALA A 187 -18.74 -19.12 -4.79
CA ALA A 187 -17.54 -19.64 -4.14
C ALA A 187 -16.32 -19.35 -5.03
N LEU A 188 -15.18 -18.96 -4.43
CA LEU A 188 -13.97 -18.58 -5.17
C LEU A 188 -13.61 -19.59 -6.27
N GLY A 189 -13.77 -20.89 -6.00
CA GLY A 189 -13.56 -21.94 -7.01
C GLY A 189 -14.41 -21.79 -8.28
N ALA A 190 -15.67 -21.35 -8.19
CA ALA A 190 -16.52 -21.11 -9.34
C ALA A 190 -16.05 -19.92 -10.18
N VAL A 191 -15.50 -18.90 -9.51
CA VAL A 191 -14.93 -17.71 -10.16
C VAL A 191 -13.68 -18.07 -10.94
N LEU A 192 -12.77 -18.81 -10.30
CA LEU A 192 -11.52 -19.25 -10.94
C LEU A 192 -11.82 -20.16 -12.14
N LEU A 193 -12.81 -21.05 -12.03
CA LEU A 193 -13.26 -21.86 -13.15
C LEU A 193 -13.86 -21.02 -14.28
N ARG A 194 -14.64 -19.98 -13.95
CA ARG A 194 -15.24 -19.10 -14.95
C ARG A 194 -14.17 -18.30 -15.71
N LEU A 195 -13.19 -17.75 -15.01
CA LEU A 195 -12.04 -17.06 -15.62
C LEU A 195 -11.24 -18.00 -16.53
N ALA A 196 -10.99 -19.23 -16.10
CA ALA A 196 -10.23 -20.21 -16.87
C ALA A 196 -10.98 -20.79 -18.09
N SER A 197 -12.31 -20.63 -18.16
CA SER A 197 -13.14 -21.17 -19.25
C SER A 197 -13.62 -20.08 -20.20
N ASP A 198 -13.14 -18.85 -20.04
CA ASP A 198 -13.58 -17.70 -20.81
C ASP A 198 -12.54 -17.33 -21.88
N ASP A 199 -13.02 -16.91 -23.05
CA ASP A 199 -12.17 -16.51 -24.18
C ASP A 199 -11.65 -15.05 -24.05
N GLY A 200 -11.86 -14.40 -22.90
CA GLY A 200 -11.36 -13.06 -22.56
C GLY A 200 -12.47 -12.01 -22.33
N ASP A 201 -13.63 -12.18 -22.96
CA ASP A 201 -14.75 -11.22 -22.90
C ASP A 201 -15.26 -10.99 -21.46
N PHE A 202 -15.44 -12.05 -20.68
CA PHE A 202 -15.86 -11.96 -19.28
C PHE A 202 -14.76 -11.34 -18.42
N THR A 203 -13.52 -11.73 -18.66
CA THR A 203 -12.36 -11.20 -17.92
C THR A 203 -12.22 -9.70 -18.11
N ASP A 204 -12.38 -9.21 -19.34
CA ASP A 204 -12.30 -7.79 -19.66
C ASP A 204 -13.51 -7.00 -19.12
N ALA A 205 -14.72 -7.58 -19.17
CA ALA A 205 -15.92 -6.99 -18.56
C ALA A 205 -15.78 -6.84 -17.03
N LEU A 206 -15.29 -7.89 -16.37
CA LEU A 206 -15.02 -7.91 -14.94
C LEU A 206 -13.93 -6.89 -14.54
N ALA A 207 -12.84 -6.83 -15.32
CA ALA A 207 -11.79 -5.84 -15.16
C ALA A 207 -12.31 -4.40 -15.28
N ALA A 208 -13.16 -4.11 -16.27
CA ALA A 208 -13.77 -2.80 -16.47
C ALA A 208 -14.74 -2.41 -15.34
N TRP A 209 -15.52 -3.37 -14.85
CA TRP A 209 -16.42 -3.16 -13.71
C TRP A 209 -15.62 -2.81 -12.45
N LEU A 210 -14.57 -3.59 -12.15
CA LEU A 210 -13.72 -3.36 -10.99
C LEU A 210 -12.96 -2.03 -11.07
N ALA A 211 -12.48 -1.66 -12.25
CA ALA A 211 -11.87 -0.35 -12.48
C ALA A 211 -12.87 0.78 -12.18
N THR A 212 -14.10 0.66 -12.67
CA THR A 212 -15.17 1.65 -12.42
C THR A 212 -15.56 1.72 -10.94
N ALA A 213 -15.71 0.57 -10.28
CA ALA A 213 -16.04 0.50 -8.86
C ALA A 213 -14.91 1.07 -7.98
N THR A 214 -13.65 0.80 -8.34
CA THR A 214 -12.47 1.33 -7.64
C THR A 214 -12.37 2.84 -7.82
N ALA A 215 -12.51 3.34 -9.06
CA ALA A 215 -12.50 4.78 -9.34
C ALA A 215 -13.63 5.52 -8.60
N ARG A 216 -14.83 4.94 -8.50
CA ARG A 216 -15.94 5.51 -7.71
C ARG A 216 -15.59 5.56 -6.23
N ALA A 217 -15.06 4.48 -5.67
CA ALA A 217 -14.66 4.44 -4.26
C ALA A 217 -13.52 5.43 -3.96
N GLU A 218 -12.57 5.61 -4.88
CA GLU A 218 -11.51 6.61 -4.76
C GLU A 218 -12.08 8.03 -4.83
N HIS A 219 -13.03 8.31 -5.73
CA HIS A 219 -13.69 9.61 -5.82
C HIS A 219 -14.60 9.93 -4.63
N GLU A 220 -15.28 8.94 -4.05
CA GLU A 220 -16.05 9.11 -2.81
C GLU A 220 -15.15 9.30 -1.58
N ALA A 221 -13.96 8.70 -1.61
CA ALA A 221 -12.92 8.89 -0.59
C ALA A 221 -12.11 10.19 -0.80
N GLU A 222 -12.17 10.81 -2.00
CA GLU A 222 -11.62 12.13 -2.20
C GLU A 222 -12.34 13.10 -1.26
N PRO A 223 -11.58 13.82 -0.42
CA PRO A 223 -12.20 14.76 0.49
C PRO A 223 -12.92 15.83 -0.33
N VAL A 224 -14.19 16.10 -0.01
CA VAL A 224 -14.89 17.31 -0.48
C VAL A 224 -13.98 18.48 -0.16
N ALA A 225 -13.41 19.08 -1.20
CA ALA A 225 -12.58 20.26 -1.04
C ALA A 225 -13.45 21.30 -0.31
N PRO A 226 -13.05 21.79 0.89
CA PRO A 226 -13.78 22.89 1.49
C PRO A 226 -13.78 24.03 0.46
N ALA A 227 -14.93 24.68 0.27
CA ALA A 227 -15.12 25.85 -0.59
C ALA A 227 -14.27 27.04 -0.09
N SER A 228 -12.96 26.92 -0.29
CA SER A 228 -11.91 27.84 0.08
C SER A 228 -11.01 27.86 -1.15
N SER A 229 -10.90 29.02 -1.78
CA SER A 229 -10.22 29.31 -3.06
C SER A 229 -8.70 29.08 -3.06
N ILE A 230 -8.19 28.15 -2.25
CA ILE A 230 -6.76 27.85 -2.16
C ILE A 230 -6.53 26.35 -1.93
N ALA A 231 -6.80 25.56 -2.97
CA ALA A 231 -6.15 24.27 -3.12
C ALA A 231 -4.76 24.51 -3.71
N ALA A 232 -3.72 24.50 -2.87
CA ALA A 232 -2.52 23.83 -3.34
C ALA A 232 -2.90 22.36 -3.25
N ALA A 233 -2.77 21.64 -4.36
CA ALA A 233 -2.82 20.19 -4.35
C ALA A 233 -2.01 19.67 -3.14
N PRO A 234 -2.35 18.48 -2.59
CA PRO A 234 -1.41 17.78 -1.72
C PRO A 234 0.00 17.86 -2.35
N LEU A 235 1.07 17.75 -1.54
CA LEU A 235 2.38 17.41 -2.09
C LEU A 235 2.25 15.98 -2.63
N ALA A 236 1.59 15.88 -3.79
CA ALA A 236 1.22 14.65 -4.43
C ALA A 236 2.53 14.17 -5.03
N PHE A 237 2.99 13.02 -4.56
CA PHE A 237 3.89 12.21 -5.37
C PHE A 237 3.30 12.14 -6.78
N PRO A 238 4.11 12.20 -7.84
CA PRO A 238 3.61 11.92 -9.17
C PRO A 238 2.87 10.58 -9.07
N ALA A 239 1.54 10.64 -9.26
CA ALA A 239 0.73 9.46 -9.08
C ALA A 239 1.28 8.40 -10.05
N PRO A 240 1.61 7.19 -9.57
CA PRO A 240 1.94 6.12 -10.50
C PRO A 240 0.79 6.01 -11.52
N PRO A 241 1.08 5.65 -12.79
CA PRO A 241 0.03 5.47 -13.77
C PRO A 241 -1.03 4.52 -13.18
N PRO A 242 -2.33 4.83 -13.35
CA PRO A 242 -3.37 3.98 -12.82
C PRO A 242 -3.16 2.56 -13.38
N PRO A 243 -3.26 1.53 -12.51
CA PRO A 243 -3.09 0.15 -12.96
C PRO A 243 -4.09 -0.17 -14.07
N SER A 244 -3.68 -1.03 -14.99
CA SER A 244 -4.58 -1.53 -16.03
C SER A 244 -5.79 -2.25 -15.40
N GLY A 245 -6.89 -2.38 -16.14
CA GLY A 245 -8.07 -3.10 -15.63
C GLY A 245 -7.73 -4.54 -15.22
N ARG A 246 -6.86 -5.22 -15.97
CA ARG A 246 -6.40 -6.59 -15.69
C ARG A 246 -5.47 -6.65 -14.48
N GLU A 247 -4.57 -5.68 -14.29
CA GLU A 247 -3.79 -5.56 -13.06
C GLU A 247 -4.69 -5.35 -11.83
N LEU A 248 -5.74 -4.53 -11.95
CA LEU A 248 -6.73 -4.38 -10.88
C LEU A 248 -7.46 -5.69 -10.61
N LEU A 249 -7.90 -6.39 -11.65
CA LEU A 249 -8.52 -7.71 -11.50
C LEU A 249 -7.59 -8.69 -10.78
N ALA A 250 -6.32 -8.79 -11.20
CA ALA A 250 -5.31 -9.61 -10.56
C ALA A 250 -5.16 -9.28 -9.06
N GLN A 251 -5.12 -8.00 -8.68
CA GLN A 251 -5.07 -7.59 -7.27
C GLN A 251 -6.32 -8.02 -6.47
N HIS A 252 -7.50 -8.00 -7.09
CA HIS A 252 -8.75 -8.43 -6.46
C HIS A 252 -8.83 -9.96 -6.32
N VAL A 253 -8.39 -10.70 -7.34
CA VAL A 253 -8.28 -12.17 -7.30
C VAL A 253 -7.26 -12.60 -6.25
N ALA A 254 -6.07 -11.99 -6.22
CA ALA A 254 -5.05 -12.29 -5.21
C ALA A 254 -5.58 -12.04 -3.78
N ALA A 255 -6.29 -10.94 -3.55
CA ALA A 255 -6.92 -10.65 -2.27
C ALA A 255 -7.97 -11.70 -1.87
N ALA A 256 -8.79 -12.16 -2.83
CA ALA A 256 -9.78 -13.21 -2.59
C ALA A 256 -9.13 -14.57 -2.28
N VAL A 257 -8.05 -14.92 -2.98
CA VAL A 257 -7.23 -16.12 -2.71
C VAL A 257 -6.61 -16.05 -1.32
N CYS A 258 -5.93 -14.95 -0.98
CA CYS A 258 -5.36 -14.77 0.37
C CYS A 258 -6.42 -14.90 1.46
N ARG A 259 -7.61 -14.31 1.25
CA ARG A 259 -8.72 -14.42 2.20
C ARG A 259 -9.19 -15.87 2.35
N ALA A 260 -9.32 -16.60 1.24
CA ALA A 260 -9.71 -18.00 1.29
C ALA A 260 -8.67 -18.88 2.01
N VAL A 261 -7.37 -18.60 1.85
CA VAL A 261 -6.31 -19.30 2.60
C VAL A 261 -6.41 -19.00 4.09
N VAL A 262 -6.61 -17.74 4.48
CA VAL A 262 -6.82 -17.34 5.89
C VAL A 262 -8.00 -18.10 6.49
N ASP A 263 -9.08 -18.24 5.73
CA ASP A 263 -10.33 -18.86 6.21
C ASP A 263 -10.30 -20.40 6.23
N THR A 264 -9.44 -21.05 5.42
CA THR A 264 -9.51 -22.51 5.20
C THR A 264 -8.23 -23.30 5.49
N ALA A 265 -7.08 -22.62 5.59
CA ALA A 265 -5.77 -23.26 5.73
C ALA A 265 -4.88 -22.59 6.80
N GLY A 266 -5.46 -21.80 7.70
CA GLY A 266 -4.71 -21.22 8.82
C GLY A 266 -3.70 -20.15 8.39
N GLY A 267 -3.87 -19.60 7.18
CA GLY A 267 -3.08 -18.45 6.75
C GLY A 267 -3.33 -17.24 7.64
N ALA A 268 -2.36 -16.35 7.74
CA ALA A 268 -2.49 -15.09 8.46
C ALA A 268 -2.01 -13.92 7.60
N PRO A 269 -2.70 -12.76 7.65
CA PRO A 269 -2.21 -11.53 7.05
C PRO A 269 -0.92 -11.10 7.74
N ALA A 270 0.05 -10.66 6.96
CA ALA A 270 1.32 -10.13 7.42
C ALA A 270 1.73 -8.91 6.57
N LEU A 271 2.80 -8.26 6.98
CA LEU A 271 3.35 -7.08 6.31
C LEU A 271 4.83 -7.31 6.00
N ASP A 272 5.20 -7.05 4.76
CA ASP A 272 6.57 -6.91 4.30
C ASP A 272 6.77 -5.46 3.84
N TRP A 273 7.85 -4.79 4.24
CA TRP A 273 8.05 -3.38 3.90
C TRP A 273 8.33 -3.15 2.42
N LEU A 274 8.89 -4.16 1.74
CA LEU A 274 9.26 -4.06 0.33
C LEU A 274 8.10 -4.42 -0.57
N ASP A 275 7.34 -5.44 -0.17
CA ASP A 275 6.28 -6.03 -0.99
C ASP A 275 4.87 -5.58 -0.54
N GLY A 276 4.73 -5.07 0.68
CA GLY A 276 3.48 -4.64 1.28
C GLY A 276 2.73 -5.79 1.96
N PRO A 277 1.40 -5.88 1.81
CA PRO A 277 0.60 -7.00 2.30
C PRO A 277 1.12 -8.36 1.81
N VAL A 278 1.45 -9.26 2.74
CA VAL A 278 1.90 -10.63 2.42
C VAL A 278 1.09 -11.64 3.20
N LEU A 279 1.02 -12.86 2.69
CA LEU A 279 0.39 -13.99 3.35
C LEU A 279 1.45 -14.81 4.09
N THR A 280 1.13 -15.24 5.30
CA THR A 280 1.93 -16.21 6.06
C THR A 280 1.13 -17.47 6.30
N VAL A 281 1.80 -18.63 6.23
CA VAL A 281 1.22 -19.97 6.41
C VAL A 281 2.22 -20.73 7.26
N ASP A 282 1.75 -21.39 8.32
CA ASP A 282 2.59 -22.12 9.28
C ASP A 282 3.77 -21.30 9.86
N GLY A 283 3.57 -19.98 10.01
CA GLY A 283 4.57 -19.05 10.53
C GLY A 283 5.65 -18.63 9.53
N GLY A 284 5.65 -19.17 8.30
CA GLY A 284 6.50 -18.75 7.19
C GLY A 284 5.77 -17.85 6.20
N ARG A 285 6.51 -17.07 5.42
CA ARG A 285 5.95 -16.31 4.28
C ARG A 285 5.55 -17.28 3.16
N ALA A 286 4.33 -17.14 2.65
CA ALA A 286 3.86 -17.92 1.51
C ALA A 286 4.63 -17.57 0.22
N PRO A 287 4.73 -18.49 -0.76
CA PRO A 287 5.31 -18.21 -2.06
C PRO A 287 4.62 -17.04 -2.77
N ASP A 288 5.31 -16.38 -3.69
CA ASP A 288 4.70 -15.29 -4.46
C ASP A 288 3.50 -15.81 -5.27
N LEU A 289 2.37 -15.12 -5.10
CA LEU A 289 1.09 -15.45 -5.73
C LEU A 289 0.92 -14.70 -7.07
N SER A 290 1.72 -13.66 -7.30
CA SER A 290 1.53 -12.70 -8.39
C SER A 290 1.54 -13.39 -9.75
N ASP A 291 2.60 -14.14 -10.06
CA ASP A 291 2.76 -14.82 -11.35
C ASP A 291 1.62 -15.82 -11.62
N ALA A 292 1.20 -16.56 -10.59
CA ALA A 292 0.13 -17.53 -10.70
C ALA A 292 -1.24 -16.88 -10.97
N VAL A 293 -1.48 -15.68 -10.43
CA VAL A 293 -2.71 -14.92 -10.69
C VAL A 293 -2.67 -14.24 -12.05
N PHE A 294 -1.52 -13.73 -12.49
CA PHE A 294 -1.38 -13.15 -13.83
C PHE A 294 -1.56 -14.20 -14.92
N ALA A 295 -1.02 -15.42 -14.77
CA ALA A 295 -1.28 -16.51 -15.71
C ALA A 295 -2.79 -16.79 -15.86
N LEU A 296 -3.55 -16.76 -14.77
CA LEU A 296 -5.00 -16.92 -14.83
C LEU A 296 -5.71 -15.73 -15.50
N VAL A 297 -5.32 -14.50 -15.17
CA VAL A 297 -6.02 -13.30 -15.66
C VAL A 297 -5.68 -12.98 -17.12
N ASP A 298 -4.43 -13.15 -17.52
CA ASP A 298 -3.97 -12.76 -18.85
C ASP A 298 -4.08 -13.89 -19.87
N GLU A 299 -3.79 -15.13 -19.46
CA GLU A 299 -3.74 -16.30 -20.34
C GLU A 299 -4.91 -17.26 -20.12
N GLY A 300 -5.71 -17.08 -19.06
CA GLY A 300 -6.78 -18.00 -18.68
C GLY A 300 -6.26 -19.32 -18.10
N ASP A 301 -4.96 -19.44 -17.80
CA ASP A 301 -4.36 -20.69 -17.29
C ASP A 301 -4.52 -20.81 -15.75
N PRO A 302 -5.34 -21.75 -15.26
CA PRO A 302 -5.52 -21.95 -13.82
C PRO A 302 -4.43 -22.82 -13.18
N GLU A 303 -3.58 -23.51 -13.95
CA GLU A 303 -2.67 -24.53 -13.41
C GLU A 303 -1.62 -23.95 -12.45
N PRO A 304 -0.96 -22.81 -12.73
CA PRO A 304 -0.03 -22.19 -11.78
C PRO A 304 -0.70 -21.87 -10.43
N LEU A 305 -1.92 -21.35 -10.46
CA LEU A 305 -2.68 -21.02 -9.25
C LEU A 305 -3.11 -22.26 -8.48
N ARG A 306 -3.51 -23.33 -9.19
CA ARG A 306 -3.83 -24.63 -8.56
C ARG A 306 -2.61 -25.24 -7.88
N GLY A 307 -1.45 -25.17 -8.54
CA GLY A 307 -0.17 -25.61 -7.96
C GLY A 307 0.19 -24.83 -6.70
N TRP A 308 0.10 -23.50 -6.75
CA TRP A 308 0.34 -22.63 -5.60
C TRP A 308 -0.61 -22.93 -4.43
N LEU A 309 -1.92 -23.11 -4.70
CA LEU A 309 -2.90 -23.46 -3.68
C LEU A 309 -2.61 -24.82 -3.02
N ALA A 310 -2.17 -25.80 -3.82
CA ALA A 310 -1.78 -27.12 -3.32
C ALA A 310 -0.52 -27.04 -2.43
N GLU A 311 0.48 -26.24 -2.81
CA GLU A 311 1.68 -25.99 -2.02
C GLU A 311 1.35 -25.37 -0.65
N VAL A 312 0.37 -24.46 -0.62
CA VAL A 312 -0.13 -23.80 0.60
C VAL A 312 -1.15 -24.68 1.38
N GLY A 313 -1.44 -25.91 0.90
CA GLY A 313 -2.32 -26.87 1.58
C GLY A 313 -3.83 -26.60 1.40
N VAL A 314 -4.21 -25.69 0.52
CA VAL A 314 -5.60 -25.41 0.16
C VAL A 314 -6.04 -26.37 -0.95
N HIS A 315 -6.93 -27.29 -0.58
CA HIS A 315 -7.54 -28.21 -1.54
C HIS A 315 -8.83 -27.58 -2.10
N SER A 316 -9.10 -27.78 -3.39
CA SER A 316 -10.25 -27.20 -4.11
C SER A 316 -11.61 -27.45 -3.43
N GLU A 317 -11.79 -28.60 -2.77
CA GLU A 317 -13.00 -28.92 -1.98
C GLU A 317 -13.23 -27.98 -0.78
N LYS A 318 -12.16 -27.41 -0.22
CA LYS A 318 -12.23 -26.45 0.90
C LYS A 318 -12.67 -25.05 0.43
N LEU A 319 -12.32 -24.68 -0.81
CA LEU A 319 -12.69 -23.38 -1.42
C LEU A 319 -14.20 -23.28 -1.75
N VAL A 320 -14.89 -24.43 -1.84
CA VAL A 320 -16.32 -24.52 -2.17
C VAL A 320 -17.20 -24.47 -0.91
N ARG A 321 -16.65 -24.76 0.28
CA ARG A 321 -17.46 -25.08 1.45
C ARG A 321 -17.95 -23.90 2.29
N ARG A 322 -17.37 -22.71 2.20
CA ARG A 322 -17.84 -21.53 2.95
C ARG A 322 -17.46 -20.21 2.27
N VAL A 323 -18.46 -19.47 1.81
CA VAL A 323 -18.48 -17.99 1.77
C VAL A 323 -19.74 -17.58 2.51
#